data_AF-A0A3E0MTT5-F1
#
_entry.id   AF-A0A3E0MTT5-F1
#
_cell.length_a   1.000
_cell.length_b   1.000
_cell.length_c   1.000
_cell.angle_alpha   90.00
_cell.angle_beta   90.00
_cell.angle_gamma   90.00
#
_symmetry.space_group_name_H-M   'P 1'
#
loop_
_entity.id
_entity.type
_entity.pdbx_description
1 polymer ?
#
loop_
_entity_poly.entity_id
_entity_poly.type
_entity_poly.pdbx_seq_one_letter_code
_entity_poly.pdbx_strand_id
1 'polypeptide(L)'
;MTFGQSLQFILTALLLLGVYSYKWALHFQYLRVKNKKKAGSWKDFYTRNFSNKKDLEWWKESFMILPLLYPTIMTGKESEDFWLSKIKRTNLALYFLLMILLLTGIYFSKLSERPF
;
A
#
# COMPACT_ATOMS: atom_id res chain seq x y z
N MET A 1 0.91 29.06 -2.48
CA MET A 1 1.79 27.86 -2.46
C MET A 1 3.04 28.18 -3.26
N THR A 2 4.23 28.03 -2.68
CA THR A 2 5.49 28.17 -3.44
C THR A 2 5.74 26.91 -4.26
N PHE A 3 6.58 27.00 -5.30
CA PHE A 3 6.94 25.86 -6.15
C PHE A 3 7.45 24.66 -5.33
N GLY A 4 8.28 24.91 -4.31
CA GLY A 4 8.79 23.86 -3.41
C GLY A 4 7.70 23.15 -2.61
N GLN A 5 6.68 23.89 -2.16
CA GLN A 5 5.55 23.32 -1.42
C GLN A 5 4.66 22.44 -2.31
N SER A 6 4.36 22.91 -3.52
CA SER A 6 3.61 22.14 -4.51
C SER A 6 4.36 20.88 -4.91
N LEU A 7 5.67 20.98 -5.13
CA LEU A 7 6.52 19.84 -5.47
C LEU A 7 6.55 18.80 -4.33
N GLN A 8 6.75 19.23 -3.08
CA GLN A 8 6.71 18.35 -1.92
C GLN A 8 5.36 17.62 -1.81
N PHE A 9 4.24 18.35 -1.98
CA PHE A 9 2.90 17.76 -1.92
C PHE A 9 2.71 16.68 -3.00
N ILE A 10 3.07 16.99 -4.25
CA ILE A 10 2.96 16.05 -5.38
C ILE A 10 3.83 14.82 -5.13
N LEU A 11 5.08 15.00 -4.69
CA LEU A 11 5.99 13.88 -4.40
C LEU A 11 5.45 13.00 -3.27
N THR A 12 4.88 13.60 -2.22
CA THR A 12 4.26 12.85 -1.11
C THR A 12 3.05 12.06 -1.59
N ALA A 13 2.19 12.66 -2.43
CA ALA A 13 1.04 11.98 -3.01
C ALA A 13 1.45 10.82 -3.92
N LEU A 14 2.46 11.01 -4.79
CA LEU A 14 3.01 9.96 -5.64
C LEU A 14 3.63 8.82 -4.83
N LEU A 15 4.37 9.16 -3.77
CA LEU A 15 4.93 8.16 -2.85
C LEU A 15 3.82 7.35 -2.18
N LEU A 16 2.77 8.00 -1.70
CA LEU A 16 1.61 7.34 -1.11
C LEU A 16 0.95 6.36 -2.09
N LEU A 17 0.72 6.79 -3.34
CA LEU A 17 0.19 5.93 -4.41
C LEU A 17 1.13 4.76 -4.71
N GLY A 18 2.45 4.99 -4.73
CA GLY A 18 3.45 3.96 -4.94
C GLY A 18 3.44 2.90 -3.83
N VAL A 19 3.40 3.32 -2.57
CA VAL A 19 3.32 2.40 -1.42
C VAL A 19 1.99 1.66 -1.39
N TYR A 20 0.88 2.34 -1.75
CA TYR A 20 -0.45 1.72 -1.82
C TYR A 20 -0.51 0.67 -2.94
N SER A 21 0.10 0.95 -4.08
CA SER A 21 0.24 -0.01 -5.17
C SER A 21 1.09 -1.21 -4.75
N TYR A 22 2.23 -0.97 -4.08
CA TYR A 22 3.10 -2.04 -3.58
C TYR A 22 2.37 -2.97 -2.60
N LYS A 23 1.44 -2.43 -1.80
CA LYS A 23 0.58 -3.22 -0.92
C LYS A 23 -0.24 -4.26 -1.69
N TRP A 24 -0.73 -3.97 -2.90
CA TRP A 24 -1.44 -4.96 -3.72
C TRP A 24 -0.54 -6.12 -4.13
N ALA A 25 0.72 -5.86 -4.46
CA ALA A 25 1.69 -6.92 -4.73
C ALA A 25 1.91 -7.82 -3.50
N LEU A 26 1.97 -7.25 -2.30
CA LEU A 26 2.05 -8.02 -1.05
C LEU A 26 0.79 -8.85 -0.81
N HIS A 27 -0.40 -8.29 -1.07
CA HIS A 27 -1.66 -9.04 -0.98
C HIS A 27 -1.68 -10.24 -1.92
N PHE A 28 -1.19 -10.06 -3.15
CA PHE A 28 -1.11 -11.14 -4.12
C PHE A 28 -0.14 -12.24 -3.68
N GLN A 29 1.05 -11.87 -3.19
CA GLN A 29 2.02 -12.82 -2.63
C GLN A 29 1.44 -13.58 -1.42
N TYR A 30 0.72 -12.88 -0.54
CA TYR A 30 0.01 -13.49 0.58
C TYR A 30 -1.06 -14.48 0.11
N LEU A 31 -1.88 -14.14 -0.89
CA LEU A 31 -2.90 -15.05 -1.43
C LEU A 31 -2.29 -16.32 -2.02
N ARG A 32 -1.16 -16.21 -2.74
CA ARG A 32 -0.42 -17.39 -3.21
C ARG A 32 0.03 -18.27 -2.06
N VAL A 33 0.60 -17.70 -1.00
CA VAL A 33 1.09 -18.45 0.17
C VAL A 33 -0.05 -19.09 0.97
N LYS A 34 -1.14 -18.36 1.19
CA LYS A 34 -2.39 -18.86 1.80
C LYS A 34 -2.92 -20.09 1.05
N ASN A 35 -2.77 -20.11 -0.27
CA ASN A 35 -3.16 -21.23 -1.14
C ASN A 35 -2.03 -22.26 -1.37
N LYS A 36 -1.02 -22.31 -0.49
CA LYS A 36 0.12 -23.25 -0.52
C LYS A 36 0.94 -23.18 -1.82
N LYS A 37 1.04 -22.00 -2.42
CA LYS A 37 1.92 -21.71 -3.58
C LYS A 37 3.09 -20.83 -3.15
N LYS A 38 4.15 -20.84 -3.96
CA LYS A 38 5.28 -19.94 -3.77
C LYS A 38 4.82 -18.50 -3.97
N ALA A 39 5.27 -17.58 -3.11
CA ALA A 39 4.90 -16.17 -3.20
C ALA A 39 5.26 -15.54 -4.56
N GLY A 40 6.42 -15.90 -5.11
CA GLY A 40 6.97 -15.27 -6.31
C GLY A 40 7.55 -13.88 -6.02
N SER A 41 7.73 -13.08 -7.06
CA SER A 41 8.24 -11.71 -6.96
C SER A 41 7.09 -10.70 -6.83
N TRP A 42 7.36 -9.56 -6.21
CA TRP A 42 6.39 -8.45 -6.21
C TRP A 42 6.13 -7.93 -7.63
N LYS A 43 7.11 -8.09 -8.54
CA LYS A 43 6.98 -7.71 -9.95
C LYS A 43 5.92 -8.53 -10.69
N ASP A 44 5.70 -9.78 -10.27
CA ASP A 44 4.73 -10.69 -10.91
C ASP A 44 3.31 -10.12 -10.90
N PHE A 45 3.00 -9.31 -9.89
CA PHE A 45 1.72 -8.60 -9.79
C PHE A 45 1.52 -7.59 -10.93
N TYR A 46 2.57 -6.87 -11.31
CA TYR A 46 2.51 -5.82 -12.32
C TYR A 46 2.72 -6.35 -13.74
N THR A 47 3.59 -7.35 -13.90
CA THR A 47 3.82 -8.02 -15.20
C THR A 47 2.75 -9.05 -15.52
N ARG A 48 1.85 -9.34 -14.57
CA ARG A 48 0.82 -10.39 -14.68
C ARG A 48 1.43 -11.75 -15.07
N ASN A 49 2.62 -12.05 -14.53
CA ASN A 49 3.26 -13.34 -14.74
C ASN A 49 2.55 -14.41 -13.90
N PHE A 50 1.55 -15.03 -14.51
CA PHE A 50 0.68 -16.03 -13.90
C PHE A 50 1.18 -17.41 -14.27
N SER A 51 1.72 -18.13 -13.28
CA SER A 51 2.17 -19.52 -13.45
C SER A 51 1.04 -20.51 -13.11
N ASN A 52 -0.02 -20.06 -12.43
CA ASN A 52 -1.16 -20.88 -12.03
C ASN A 52 -2.46 -20.38 -12.65
N LYS A 53 -3.36 -21.31 -13.01
CA LYS A 53 -4.72 -20.99 -13.47
C LYS A 53 -5.50 -20.10 -12.49
N LYS A 54 -5.25 -20.23 -11.19
CA LYS A 54 -5.89 -19.41 -10.12
C LYS A 54 -5.20 -18.07 -9.85
N ASP A 55 -4.01 -17.81 -10.43
CA ASP A 55 -3.30 -16.56 -10.17
C ASP A 55 -4.10 -15.33 -10.66
N LEU A 56 -4.86 -15.46 -11.74
CA LEU A 56 -5.71 -14.37 -12.23
C LEU A 56 -6.80 -14.00 -11.21
N GLU A 57 -7.40 -15.00 -10.57
CA GLU A 57 -8.41 -14.79 -9.53
C GLU A 57 -7.79 -14.12 -8.30
N TRP A 58 -6.66 -14.64 -7.83
CA TRP A 58 -5.94 -14.06 -6.68
C TRP A 58 -5.42 -12.65 -6.97
N TRP A 59 -5.02 -12.38 -8.21
CA TRP A 59 -4.62 -11.03 -8.63
C TRP A 59 -5.79 -10.06 -8.50
N LYS A 60 -7.01 -10.45 -8.93
CA LYS A 60 -8.21 -9.64 -8.76
C LYS A 60 -8.59 -9.46 -7.27
N GLU A 61 -8.52 -10.53 -6.48
CA GLU A 61 -8.82 -10.47 -5.05
C GLU A 61 -7.87 -9.54 -4.30
N SER A 62 -6.59 -9.52 -4.70
CA SER A 62 -5.53 -8.78 -4.00
C SER A 62 -5.81 -7.29 -3.83
N PHE A 63 -6.65 -6.68 -4.66
CA PHE A 63 -7.03 -5.27 -4.51
C PHE A 63 -7.85 -4.98 -3.25
N MET A 64 -8.59 -5.96 -2.71
CA MET A 64 -9.61 -5.73 -1.68
C MET A 64 -9.50 -6.60 -0.41
N ILE A 65 -8.58 -7.56 -0.34
CA ILE A 65 -8.57 -8.55 0.76
C ILE A 65 -8.39 -7.96 2.17
N LEU A 66 -7.65 -6.86 2.29
CA LEU A 66 -7.31 -6.23 3.57
C LEU A 66 -7.43 -4.71 3.40
N PRO A 67 -8.66 -4.19 3.55
CA PRO A 67 -8.92 -2.76 3.44
C PRO A 67 -8.03 -1.98 4.39
N LEU A 68 -7.59 -0.80 3.96
CA LEU A 68 -6.52 -0.06 4.65
C LEU A 68 -6.81 0.13 6.13
N LEU A 69 -8.03 0.53 6.48
CA LEU A 69 -8.46 0.91 7.84
C LEU A 69 -8.89 -0.28 8.72
N TYR A 70 -8.76 -1.52 8.23
CA TYR A 70 -9.14 -2.71 8.99
C TYR A 70 -7.91 -3.36 9.64
N PRO A 71 -8.07 -3.94 10.84
CA PRO A 71 -6.97 -4.63 11.50
C PRO A 71 -6.49 -5.81 10.66
N THR A 72 -5.18 -5.92 10.50
CA THR A 72 -4.55 -7.12 9.93
C THR A 72 -4.40 -8.15 11.04
N ILE A 73 -5.26 -9.17 11.03
CA ILE A 73 -5.31 -10.23 12.05
C ILE A 73 -4.30 -11.31 11.68
N MET A 74 -3.45 -11.71 12.63
CA MET A 74 -2.51 -12.82 12.46
C MET A 74 -3.25 -14.16 12.54
N THR A 75 -2.85 -15.12 11.73
CA THR A 75 -3.53 -16.42 11.62
C THR A 75 -2.88 -17.51 12.48
N GLY A 76 -1.71 -17.23 13.08
CA GLY A 76 -0.94 -18.19 13.88
C GLY A 76 -0.12 -19.16 13.04
N LYS A 77 -0.15 -19.03 11.70
CA LYS A 77 0.66 -19.81 10.77
C LYS A 77 1.85 -18.96 10.33
N GLU A 78 3.04 -19.39 10.68
CA GLU A 78 4.28 -18.64 10.46
C GLU A 78 4.46 -18.15 9.01
N SER A 79 4.15 -19.00 8.03
CA SER A 79 4.29 -18.65 6.61
C SER A 79 3.32 -17.58 6.13
N GLU A 80 2.09 -17.56 6.66
CA GLU A 80 1.08 -16.53 6.37
C GLU A 80 1.38 -15.25 7.16
N ASP A 81 1.72 -15.39 8.44
CA ASP A 81 2.00 -14.30 9.38
C ASP A 81 3.22 -13.46 8.95
N PHE A 82 4.22 -14.09 8.32
CA PHE A 82 5.34 -13.37 7.71
C PHE A 82 4.86 -12.28 6.73
N TRP A 83 3.91 -12.60 5.85
CA TRP A 83 3.36 -11.67 4.86
C TRP A 83 2.37 -10.70 5.49
N LEU A 84 1.53 -11.16 6.42
CA LEU A 84 0.63 -10.30 7.18
C LEU A 84 1.39 -9.23 7.97
N SER A 85 2.57 -9.56 8.54
CA SER A 85 3.43 -8.56 9.19
C SER A 85 3.96 -7.50 8.24
N LYS A 86 4.28 -7.87 6.99
CA LYS A 86 4.71 -6.90 5.97
C LYS A 86 3.57 -5.99 5.58
N ILE A 87 2.38 -6.55 5.33
CA ILE A 87 1.17 -5.77 5.01
C ILE A 87 0.82 -4.82 6.16
N LYS A 88 0.89 -5.29 7.41
CA LYS A 88 0.67 -4.45 8.60
C LYS A 88 1.66 -3.28 8.69
N ARG A 89 2.95 -3.53 8.45
CA ARG A 89 3.97 -2.47 8.38
C ARG A 89 3.72 -1.49 7.24
N THR A 90 3.32 -1.97 6.07
CA THR A 90 2.95 -1.13 4.93
C THR A 90 1.72 -0.27 5.24
N ASN A 91 0.70 -0.82 5.91
CA ASN A 91 -0.46 -0.04 6.37
C ASN A 91 -0.04 1.08 7.33
N LEU A 92 0.85 0.78 8.29
CA LEU A 92 1.37 1.80 9.21
C LEU A 92 2.12 2.92 8.47
N ALA A 93 2.96 2.57 7.50
CA ALA A 93 3.63 3.55 6.65
C ALA A 93 2.63 4.41 5.86
N LEU A 94 1.58 3.79 5.30
CA LEU A 94 0.52 4.50 4.59
C LEU A 94 -0.23 5.48 5.49
N TYR A 95 -0.55 5.08 6.73
CA TYR A 95 -1.17 5.99 7.70
C TYR A 95 -0.27 7.19 8.00
N PHE A 96 1.03 6.94 8.21
CA PHE A 96 1.98 8.01 8.47
C PHE A 96 2.09 8.98 7.28
N LEU A 97 2.18 8.45 6.05
CA LEU A 97 2.19 9.27 4.83
C LEU A 97 0.90 10.07 4.65
N LEU A 98 -0.26 9.48 4.95
CA LEU A 98 -1.55 10.17 4.94
C LEU A 98 -1.56 11.33 5.93
N MET A 99 -1.08 11.12 7.16
CA MET A 99 -0.99 12.19 8.15
C MET A 99 -0.08 13.33 7.69
N ILE A 100 1.08 13.03 7.11
CA ILE A 100 1.97 14.06 6.53
C ILE A 100 1.26 14.82 5.41
N LEU A 101 0.59 14.13 4.50
CA LEU A 101 -0.11 14.74 3.37
C LEU A 101 -1.25 15.67 3.84
N LEU A 102 -2.02 15.24 4.85
CA LEU A 102 -3.09 16.04 5.44
C LEU A 102 -2.54 17.26 6.19
N LEU A 103 -1.53 17.09 7.02
CA LEU A 103 -0.91 18.18 7.79
C LEU A 103 -0.27 19.22 6.86
N THR A 104 0.42 18.78 5.82
CA THR A 104 1.00 19.69 4.81
C THR A 104 -0.10 20.42 4.03
N GLY A 105 -1.17 19.72 3.64
CA GLY A 105 -2.34 20.35 3.02
C GLY A 105 -2.98 21.45 3.87
N ILE A 106 -3.22 21.18 5.16
CA ILE A 106 -3.78 22.16 6.12
C ILE A 106 -2.81 23.31 6.37
N TYR A 107 -1.51 23.04 6.48
CA TYR A 107 -0.50 24.07 6.67
C TYR A 107 -0.46 25.04 5.47
N PHE A 108 -0.49 24.50 4.25
CA PHE A 108 -0.48 25.31 3.04
C PHE A 108 -1.77 26.10 2.82
N SER A 109 -2.94 25.55 3.21
CA SER A 109 -4.20 26.31 3.13
C SER A 109 -4.21 27.50 4.10
N LYS A 110 -3.81 27.28 5.36
CA LYS A 110 -3.70 28.37 6.35
C LYS A 110 -2.70 29.46 5.96
N LEU A 111 -1.59 29.10 5.33
CA LEU A 111 -0.61 30.08 4.85
C LEU A 111 -1.20 30.94 3.73
N SER A 112 -2.11 30.39 2.92
CA SER A 112 -2.77 31.12 1.84
C SER A 112 -3.81 32.12 2.33
N GLU A 113 -4.41 31.91 3.51
CA GLU A 113 -5.45 32.78 4.09
C GLU A 113 -4.90 33.94 4.93
N ARG A 114 -3.60 33.95 5.26
CA ARG A 114 -2.97 35.05 6.01
C ARG A 114 -2.36 36.05 5.01
N PRO A 115 -2.92 37.26 4.86
CA PRO A 115 -2.41 38.25 3.93
C PRO A 115 -1.31 39.07 4.64
N PHE A 116 -0.13 38.48 4.83
CA PHE A 116 1.06 39.21 5.26
C PHE A 116 2.29 38.64 4.55
#